data_AF-A0A960QX19-F1
#
_entry.id   AF-A0A960QX19-F1
#
_cell.length_a   1.000
_cell.length_b   1.000
_cell.length_c   1.000
_cell.angle_alpha   90.00
_cell.angle_beta   90.00
_cell.angle_gamma   90.00
#
_symmetry.space_group_name_H-M   'P 1'
#
loop_
_entity.id
_entity.type
_entity.pdbx_description
1 polymer ?
#
loop_
_entity_poly.entity_id
_entity_poly.type
_entity_poly.pdbx_seq_one_letter_code
_entity_poly.pdbx_strand_id
1 'polypeptide(L)' 'MDEELAGSNEHHVALMLRVRDGDIRAFEELVEIHQHAVIGTVAKMLGSPDDAEDIAQQVFIRIWKSAKRYEPQAKFTTW' A
#
# COMPACT_ATOMS: atom_id res chain seq x y z
N MET A 1 20.31 7.82 9.01
CA MET A 1 19.69 6.81 8.12
C MET A 1 18.25 6.52 8.56
N ASP A 2 17.92 6.65 9.85
CA ASP A 2 16.56 6.50 10.40
C ASP A 2 15.55 7.57 9.96
N GLU A 3 16.01 8.78 9.62
CA GLU A 3 15.13 9.90 9.27
C GLU A 3 14.44 9.72 7.90
N GLU A 4 15.09 9.08 6.93
CA GLU A 4 14.49 8.79 5.62
C GLU A 4 13.43 7.68 5.68
N LEU A 5 13.64 6.66 6.52
CA LEU A 5 12.67 5.58 6.73
C LEU A 5 11.41 6.11 7.46
N ALA A 6 11.60 7.03 8.42
CA ALA A 6 10.52 7.68 9.14
C ALA A 6 9.69 8.58 8.22
N GLY A 7 10.33 9.37 7.35
CA GLY A 7 9.64 10.21 6.35
C GLY A 7 8.80 9.40 5.36
N SER A 8 9.32 8.26 4.89
CA SER A 8 8.57 7.34 4.02
C SER A 8 7.36 6.71 4.72
N ASN A 9 7.51 6.28 5.97
CA ASN A 9 6.38 5.71 6.73
C ASN A 9 5.30 6.75 7.04
N GLU A 10 5.69 7.97 7.41
CA GLU A 10 4.77 9.09 7.63
C GLU A 10 4.02 9.46 6.34
N HIS A 11 4.70 9.44 5.19
CA HIS A 11 4.06 9.64 3.88
C HIS A 11 3.01 8.57 3.56
N HIS A 12 3.34 7.28 3.73
CA HIS A 12 2.39 6.19 3.49
C HIS A 12 1.17 6.26 4.43
N VAL A 13 1.39 6.62 5.70
CA VAL A 13 0.30 6.82 6.66
C VAL A 13 -0.60 7.98 6.21
N ALA A 14 -0.02 9.09 5.76
CA ALA A 14 -0.78 10.24 5.27
C ALA A 14 -1.63 9.89 4.04
N LEU A 15 -1.07 9.12 3.10
CA LEU A 15 -1.84 8.60 1.96
C LEU A 15 -2.99 7.70 2.42
N MET A 16 -2.74 6.74 3.30
CA MET A 16 -3.79 5.83 3.79
C MET A 16 -4.92 6.55 4.54
N LEU A 17 -4.61 7.62 5.27
CA LEU A 17 -5.62 8.46 5.92
C LEU A 17 -6.51 9.18 4.90
N ARG A 18 -5.94 9.67 3.79
CA ARG A 18 -6.72 10.28 2.70
C ARG A 18 -7.54 9.24 1.93
N VAL A 19 -6.98 8.06 1.68
CA VAL A 19 -7.68 6.93 1.05
C VAL A 19 -8.87 6.49 1.89
N ARG A 20 -8.73 6.43 3.22
CA ARG A 20 -9.83 6.16 4.15
C ARG A 20 -11.00 7.11 3.94
N ASP A 21 -10.70 8.38 3.69
CA ASP A 21 -11.69 9.44 3.48
C ASP A 21 -12.23 9.49 2.03
N GLY A 22 -11.79 8.57 1.17
CA GLY A 22 -12.27 8.42 -0.21
C GLY A 22 -11.49 9.22 -1.25
N ASP A 23 -10.28 9.69 -0.91
CA ASP A 23 -9.41 10.41 -1.86
C ASP A 23 -8.82 9.45 -2.90
N ILE A 24 -9.34 9.54 -4.13
CA ILE A 24 -8.91 8.73 -5.28
C ILE A 24 -7.46 9.05 -5.66
N ARG A 25 -7.03 10.32 -5.56
CA ARG A 25 -5.66 10.71 -5.93
C ARG A 25 -4.64 10.12 -4.97
N ALA A 26 -4.97 10.10 -3.68
CA ALA A 26 -4.12 9.45 -2.68
C ALA A 26 -4.03 7.93 -2.91
N PHE A 27 -5.10 7.32 -3.44
CA PHE A 27 -5.09 5.90 -3.78
C PHE A 27 -4.29 5.61 -5.04
N GLU A 28 -4.41 6.43 -6.09
CA GLU A 28 -3.57 6.35 -7.29
C GLU A 28 -2.09 6.40 -6.92
N GLU A 29 -1.69 7.37 -6.09
CA GLU A 29 -0.31 7.50 -5.63
C GLU A 29 0.15 6.27 -4.83
N LEU A 30 -0.69 5.73 -3.95
CA LEU A 30 -0.41 4.51 -3.20
C LEU A 30 -0.22 3.29 -4.11
N VAL A 31 -1.03 3.19 -5.17
CA VAL A 31 -0.90 2.13 -6.18
C VAL A 31 0.40 2.29 -6.95
N GLU A 32 0.74 3.48 -7.43
CA GLU A 32 1.98 3.75 -8.18
C GLU A 32 3.23 3.37 -7.37
N ILE A 33 3.25 3.69 -6.07
CA ILE A 33 4.37 3.37 -5.18
C ILE A 33 4.51 1.85 -4.96
N HIS A 34 3.40 1.12 -4.85
CA HIS A 34 3.43 -0.28 -4.39
C HIS A 34 3.20 -1.33 -5.48
N GLN A 35 2.68 -0.97 -6.66
CA GLN A 35 2.26 -1.92 -7.70
C GLN A 35 3.37 -2.90 -8.11
N HIS A 36 4.59 -2.41 -8.34
CA HIS A 36 5.70 -3.26 -8.77
C HIS A 36 6.11 -4.27 -7.69
N ALA A 37 6.09 -3.87 -6.43
CA ALA A 37 6.41 -4.75 -5.30
C ALA A 37 5.33 -5.82 -5.10
N VAL A 38 4.06 -5.44 -5.21
CA VAL A 38 2.92 -6.37 -5.11
C VAL A 38 2.94 -7.37 -6.25
N ILE A 39 3.03 -6.91 -7.51
CA ILE A 39 3.10 -7.78 -8.69
C ILE A 39 4.30 -8.72 -8.58
N GLY A 40 5.49 -8.22 -8.22
CA GLY A 40 6.68 -9.06 -8.06
C GLY A 40 6.53 -10.13 -6.99
N THR A 41 5.83 -9.82 -5.89
CA THR A 41 5.52 -10.81 -4.84
C THR A 41 4.55 -11.87 -5.33
N VAL A 42 3.48 -11.46 -6.00
CA VAL A 42 2.46 -12.38 -6.52
C VAL A 42 3.03 -13.26 -7.64
N ALA A 43 3.82 -12.68 -8.56
CA ALA A 43 4.46 -13.42 -9.65
C ALA A 43 5.40 -14.51 -9.12
N LYS A 44 6.12 -14.25 -8.02
CA LYS A 44 6.94 -15.27 -7.34
C LYS A 44 6.12 -16.41 -6.73
N MET A 45 4.88 -16.13 -6.30
CA MET A 45 3.99 -17.14 -5.73
C MET A 45 3.31 -18.00 -6.80
N LEU A 46 2.95 -17.40 -7.94
CA LEU A 46 2.19 -18.06 -9.00
C LEU A 46 3.08 -18.66 -10.12
N GLY A 47 4.30 -18.14 -10.30
CA GLY A 47 5.16 -18.49 -11.42
C GLY A 47 4.71 -17.93 -12.77
N SER A 48 3.72 -17.03 -12.77
CA SER A 48 3.07 -16.44 -13.95
C SER A 48 2.95 -14.92 -13.78
N PRO A 49 3.55 -14.10 -14.65
CA PRO A 49 3.45 -12.64 -14.59
C PRO A 49 2.04 -12.11 -14.89
N ASP A 50 1.35 -12.69 -15.89
CA ASP A 50 0.02 -12.23 -16.31
C ASP A 50 -1.03 -12.42 -15.19
N ASP A 51 -1.03 -13.59 -14.54
CA ASP A 51 -1.92 -13.85 -13.41
C ASP A 51 -1.59 -12.96 -12.19
N ALA A 52 -0.37 -12.45 -12.12
CA ALA A 52 0.07 -11.63 -11.01
C ALA A 52 -0.48 -10.21 -11.06
N GLU A 53 -0.65 -9.64 -12.25
CA GLU A 53 -1.25 -8.32 -12.42
C GLU A 53 -2.72 -8.33 -11.99
N ASP A 54 -3.49 -9.33 -12.44
CA ASP A 54 -4.90 -9.48 -12.07
C ASP A 54 -5.08 -9.64 -10.55
N ILE A 55 -4.26 -10.47 -9.91
CA ILE A 55 -4.32 -10.63 -8.45
C ILE A 55 -3.86 -9.36 -7.72
N ALA A 56 -2.81 -8.68 -8.21
CA ALA A 56 -2.37 -7.42 -7.63
C ALA A 56 -3.48 -6.36 -7.66
N GLN A 57 -4.24 -6.28 -8.75
CA GLN A 57 -5.42 -5.41 -8.83
C GLN A 57 -6.47 -5.78 -7.76
N GLN A 58 -6.77 -7.07 -7.56
CA GLN A 58 -7.69 -7.51 -6.51
C GLN A 58 -7.20 -7.13 -5.10
N VAL A 59 -5.88 -7.16 -4.87
CA VAL A 59 -5.28 -6.71 -3.60
C VAL A 59 -5.57 -5.23 -3.38
N PHE A 60 -5.33 -4.37 -4.37
CA PHE A 60 -5.59 -2.93 -4.25
C PHE A 60 -7.08 -2.62 -4.08
N ILE A 61 -7.98 -3.32 -4.78
CA ILE A 61 -9.43 -3.19 -4.57
C ILE A 61 -9.81 -3.54 -3.13
N ARG A 62 -9.20 -4.58 -2.55
CA ARG A 62 -9.43 -4.97 -1.17
C ARG A 62 -8.90 -3.92 -0.19
N ILE A 63 -7.73 -3.34 -0.46
CA ILE A 63 -7.17 -2.23 0.30
C ILE A 63 -8.16 -1.06 0.32
N TRP A 64 -8.62 -0.59 -0.85
CA TRP A 64 -9.61 0.49 -0.97
C TRP A 64 -10.88 0.22 -0.14
N LYS A 65 -11.45 -0.99 -0.27
CA LYS A 65 -12.66 -1.38 0.48
C LYS A 65 -12.42 -1.43 2.00
N SER A 66 -11.22 -1.82 2.42
CA SER A 66 -10.85 -1.91 3.83
C SER A 66 -10.36 -0.60 4.43
N ALA A 67 -9.95 0.37 3.59
CA ALA A 67 -9.32 1.61 4.02
C ALA A 67 -10.18 2.41 5.00
N LYS A 68 -11.51 2.33 4.90
CA LYS A 68 -12.44 2.95 5.87
C LYS A 68 -12.21 2.55 7.32
N ARG A 69 -11.62 1.37 7.56
CA ARG A 69 -11.31 0.84 8.90
C ARG A 69 -9.85 1.03 9.27
N TYR A 70 -9.08 1.73 8.45
CA TYR A 70 -7.67 1.97 8.70
C TYR A 70 -7.50 2.95 9.86
N GLU A 71 -6.81 2.49 10.89
CA GLU A 71 -6.36 3.28 12.03
C GLU A 71 -4.83 3.16 12.10
N PRO A 72 -4.07 4.25 11.95
CA PRO A 72 -2.62 4.21 12.13
C PRO A 72 -2.33 3.81 13.57
N GLN A 73 -1.80 2.61 13.77
CA GLN A 73 -1.27 2.24 15.08
C GLN A 73 0.06 2.99 15.26
N ALA A 74 0.16 3.76 16.34
CA ALA A 74 1.27 4.65 16.59
C ALA A 74 2.63 3.92 16.55
N LYS A 75 3.65 4.69 16.14
CA LYS A 75 5.04 4.31 15.88
C LYS A 75 5.55 3.17 16.77
N PHE A 76 6.19 2.19 16.14
CA PHE A 76 7.19 1.32 16.78
C PHE A 76 8.34 2.20 17.28
N THR A 77 8.17 2.84 18.44
CA THR A 77 9.28 3.46 19.16
C THR A 77 9.95 2.38 19.99
N THR A 78 11.11 1.90 19.50
CA THR A 78 12.16 1.18 20.23
C THR A 78 11.77 -0.12 20.96
N TRP A 79 12.31 -1.24 20.47
CA TRP A 79 13.18 -2.10 21.27
C TRP A 79 14.39 -2.51 20.43
#